data_AF-A0A846MPZ9-F1
#
_entry.id   AF-A0A846MPZ9-F1
#
_cell.length_a   1.000
_cell.length_b   1.000
_cell.length_c   1.000
_cell.angle_alpha   90.00
_cell.angle_beta   90.00
_cell.angle_gamma   90.00
#
_symmetry.space_group_name_H-M   'P 1'
#
loop_
_entity.id
_entity.type
_entity.pdbx_description
1 polymer ?
#
loop_
_entity_poly.entity_id
_entity_poly.type
_entity_poly.pdbx_seq_one_letter_code
_entity_poly.pdbx_strand_id
1 'polypeptide(L)'
;MKTQIRLLFLFFSWIPHILFAQKIDLREEQIVVNRKEGKVILPYTLENGPLIYEFDTELYYSHDGGKTFQGPLKRVSGHIGKRVLAGDKRVIWHYEKEAPDFDGKNIQFKIKARYEPSVLNLRNEGAALYSLVVPGLGNPKVRYYKGWKWKYRWVVTTLLAYGTAGAAIWQYNTAQASYNDYLQADLPDQAISLYDKANQQLLLASGLAAVSAAIWGGDVVRVFFRGLYNRKDKHHLKKLNEKMDIEAGIVPQATSQQQLVPSLRLTFRF
;
A
#
# COMPACT_ATOMS: atom_id res chain seq x y z
N MET A 1 -24.64 0.90 -54.05
CA MET A 1 -24.81 0.17 -52.77
C MET A 1 -24.03 0.90 -51.69
N LYS A 2 -24.70 1.51 -50.70
CA LYS A 2 -24.06 2.23 -49.59
C LYS A 2 -24.06 1.32 -48.36
N THR A 3 -22.89 0.83 -47.97
CA THR A 3 -22.72 -0.05 -46.80
C THR A 3 -22.57 0.82 -45.55
N GLN A 4 -23.60 0.86 -44.72
CA GLN A 4 -23.62 1.55 -43.43
C GLN A 4 -22.92 0.67 -42.38
N ILE A 5 -21.75 1.08 -41.91
CA ILE A 5 -21.05 0.48 -40.76
C ILE A 5 -21.70 1.03 -39.49
N ARG A 6 -22.46 0.19 -38.78
CA ARG A 6 -23.01 0.54 -37.46
C ARG A 6 -21.93 0.38 -36.39
N LEU A 7 -21.47 1.50 -35.84
CA LEU A 7 -20.58 1.56 -34.69
C LEU A 7 -21.36 1.16 -33.44
N LEU A 8 -21.07 -0.02 -32.89
CA LEU A 8 -21.65 -0.52 -31.64
C LEU A 8 -20.97 0.19 -30.45
N PHE A 9 -21.59 1.22 -29.91
CA PHE A 9 -21.17 1.87 -28.67
C PHE A 9 -21.47 0.95 -27.47
N LEU A 10 -20.44 0.25 -26.96
CA LEU A 10 -20.53 -0.46 -25.68
C LEU A 10 -20.48 0.56 -24.54
N PHE A 11 -21.66 0.86 -23.98
CA PHE A 11 -21.81 1.57 -22.71
C PHE A 11 -21.21 0.71 -21.59
N PHE A 12 -19.98 1.00 -21.21
CA PHE A 12 -19.35 0.42 -20.02
C PHE A 12 -19.98 1.09 -18.79
N SER A 13 -20.99 0.44 -18.20
CA SER A 13 -21.66 0.88 -16.98
C SER A 13 -20.63 1.08 -15.86
N TRP A 14 -20.42 2.33 -15.48
CA TRP A 14 -19.68 2.72 -14.29
C TRP A 14 -20.53 2.36 -13.07
N ILE A 15 -20.27 1.20 -12.47
CA ILE A 15 -20.77 0.92 -11.13
C ILE A 15 -19.84 1.66 -10.16
N PRO A 16 -20.30 2.71 -9.44
CA PRO A 16 -19.52 3.29 -8.36
C PRO A 16 -19.32 2.20 -7.30
N HIS A 17 -18.06 1.97 -6.91
CA HIS A 17 -17.72 1.05 -5.84
C HIS A 17 -18.48 1.43 -4.58
N ILE A 18 -19.45 0.59 -4.23
CA ILE A 18 -20.13 0.62 -2.93
C ILE A 18 -19.03 0.54 -1.88
N LEU A 19 -18.90 1.59 -1.07
CA LEU A 19 -18.17 1.52 0.19
C LEU A 19 -18.94 0.51 1.04
N PHE A 20 -18.47 -0.74 1.09
CA PHE A 20 -18.97 -1.70 2.05
C PHE A 20 -18.67 -1.11 3.42
N ALA A 21 -19.69 -0.62 4.12
CA ALA A 21 -19.56 -0.39 5.55
C ALA A 21 -19.47 -1.78 6.18
N GLN A 22 -18.37 -2.07 6.86
CA GLN A 22 -18.27 -3.32 7.60
C GLN A 22 -19.32 -3.31 8.72
N LYS A 23 -20.04 -4.42 8.89
CA LYS A 23 -20.93 -4.61 10.03
C LYS A 23 -20.05 -4.72 11.28
N ILE A 24 -20.06 -3.70 12.12
CA ILE A 24 -19.36 -3.71 13.40
C ILE A 24 -20.30 -4.37 14.40
N ASP A 25 -19.86 -5.47 15.00
CA ASP A 25 -20.62 -6.14 16.03
C ASP A 25 -20.26 -5.53 17.39
N LEU A 26 -21.22 -4.84 17.99
CA LEU A 26 -21.10 -4.34 19.35
C LEU A 26 -21.62 -5.42 20.29
N ARG A 27 -20.78 -5.88 21.22
CA ARG A 27 -21.21 -6.81 22.25
C ARG A 27 -21.96 -6.03 23.32
N GLU A 28 -23.27 -5.85 23.14
CA GLU A 28 -24.15 -5.08 24.03
C GLU A 28 -24.03 -5.55 25.50
N GLU A 29 -23.80 -6.85 25.73
CA GLU A 29 -23.65 -7.45 27.06
C GLU A 29 -22.40 -6.98 27.85
N GLN A 30 -21.46 -6.27 27.22
CA GLN A 30 -20.19 -5.87 27.85
C GLN A 30 -20.00 -4.36 27.98
N ILE A 31 -21.02 -3.53 27.70
CA ILE A 31 -20.92 -2.08 27.90
C ILE A 31 -20.93 -1.79 29.41
N VAL A 32 -19.81 -1.28 29.94
CA VAL A 32 -19.67 -0.97 31.37
C VAL A 32 -19.80 0.53 31.58
N VAL A 33 -20.88 0.96 32.24
CA VAL A 33 -21.08 2.36 32.65
C VAL A 33 -20.56 2.53 34.07
N ASN A 34 -19.40 3.18 34.21
CA ASN A 34 -18.83 3.51 35.52
C ASN A 34 -19.23 4.95 35.91
N ARG A 35 -20.36 5.05 36.64
CA ARG A 35 -20.89 6.34 37.10
C ARG A 35 -19.99 7.06 38.10
N LYS A 36 -19.19 6.33 38.88
CA LYS A 36 -18.30 6.92 39.89
C LYS A 36 -17.10 7.62 39.25
N GLU A 37 -16.66 7.14 38.09
CA GLU A 37 -15.53 7.70 37.36
C GLU A 37 -15.91 8.61 36.18
N GLY A 38 -17.20 8.78 35.92
CA GLY A 38 -17.67 9.60 34.79
C GLY A 38 -17.33 9.00 33.42
N LYS A 39 -17.27 7.65 33.31
CA LYS A 39 -16.81 6.95 32.11
C LYS A 39 -17.76 5.84 31.64
N VAL A 40 -17.82 5.64 30.32
CA VAL A 40 -18.38 4.44 29.69
C VAL A 40 -17.27 3.69 28.97
N ILE A 41 -17.19 2.38 29.19
CA ILE A 41 -16.24 1.48 28.53
C ILE A 41 -17.01 0.65 27.51
N LEU A 42 -16.58 0.72 26.25
CA LEU A 42 -17.22 0.07 25.13
C LEU A 42 -16.24 -0.90 24.45
N PRO A 43 -16.33 -2.20 24.73
CA PRO A 43 -15.63 -3.21 23.95
C PRO A 43 -16.33 -3.41 22.60
N TYR A 44 -15.54 -3.61 21.55
CA TYR A 44 -16.02 -3.88 20.20
C TYR A 44 -14.95 -4.67 19.43
N THR A 45 -15.34 -5.32 18.34
CA THR A 45 -14.42 -6.09 17.50
C THR A 45 -14.37 -5.47 16.10
N LEU A 46 -13.16 -5.30 15.57
CA LEU A 46 -12.92 -4.94 14.16
C LEU A 46 -12.36 -6.17 13.46
N GLU A 47 -12.98 -6.62 12.38
CA GLU A 47 -12.51 -7.82 11.68
C GLU A 47 -11.66 -7.47 10.47
N ASN A 48 -10.63 -8.27 10.21
CA ASN A 48 -9.95 -8.22 8.93
C ASN A 48 -10.78 -8.95 7.87
N GLY A 49 -10.55 -8.60 6.61
CA GLY A 49 -10.98 -9.42 5.48
C GLY A 49 -9.81 -10.25 4.93
N PRO A 50 -9.68 -10.42 3.60
CA PRO A 50 -8.54 -11.11 2.99
C PRO A 50 -7.21 -10.36 3.16
N LEU A 51 -7.25 -9.11 3.60
CA LEU A 51 -6.10 -8.27 3.90
C LEU A 51 -6.20 -7.75 5.33
N ILE A 52 -5.06 -7.38 5.89
CA ILE A 52 -5.00 -6.61 7.13
C ILE A 52 -5.46 -5.18 6.82
N TYR A 53 -6.48 -4.70 7.52
CA TYR A 53 -6.99 -3.35 7.39
C TYR A 53 -6.56 -2.47 8.56
N GLU A 54 -6.47 -1.18 8.29
CA GLU A 54 -6.43 -0.13 9.31
C GLU A 54 -7.71 0.70 9.21
N PHE A 55 -8.20 1.16 10.35
CA PHE A 55 -9.52 1.74 10.52
C PHE A 55 -9.43 3.15 11.10
N ASP A 56 -10.14 4.07 10.46
CA ASP A 56 -10.46 5.38 11.01
C ASP A 56 -11.83 5.29 11.68
N THR A 57 -11.82 5.34 13.01
CA THR A 57 -12.97 5.05 13.87
C THR A 57 -13.49 6.31 14.56
N GLU A 58 -14.81 6.45 14.59
CA GLU A 58 -15.54 7.59 15.16
C GLU A 58 -16.68 7.05 16.04
N LEU A 59 -16.81 7.55 17.28
CA LEU A 59 -17.81 7.09 18.25
C LEU A 59 -18.97 8.08 18.32
N TYR A 60 -20.19 7.54 18.34
CA TYR A 60 -21.44 8.29 18.49
C TYR A 60 -22.29 7.63 19.57
N TYR A 61 -23.16 8.41 20.20
CA TYR A 61 -24.14 7.92 21.17
C TYR A 61 -25.54 8.46 20.87
N SER A 62 -26.57 7.83 21.42
CA SER A 62 -27.97 8.21 21.31
C SER A 62 -28.58 8.25 22.71
N HIS A 63 -29.56 9.14 22.94
CA HIS A 63 -30.34 9.22 24.18
C HIS A 63 -31.83 8.89 23.97
N ASP A 64 -32.22 8.54 22.73
CA ASP A 64 -33.59 8.33 22.30
C ASP A 64 -33.82 6.91 21.76
N GLY A 65 -33.05 5.94 22.25
CA GLY A 65 -33.14 4.53 21.85
C GLY A 65 -32.70 4.29 20.40
N GLY A 66 -31.75 5.08 19.90
CA GLY A 66 -31.14 4.89 18.58
C GLY A 66 -31.81 5.63 17.43
N LYS A 67 -32.79 6.51 17.70
CA LYS A 67 -33.46 7.30 16.65
C LYS A 67 -32.55 8.40 16.12
N THR A 68 -31.83 9.08 17.01
CA THR A 68 -30.82 10.09 16.67
C THR A 68 -29.49 9.77 17.35
N PHE A 69 -28.39 10.08 16.65
CA PHE A 69 -27.04 9.86 17.14
C PHE A 69 -26.28 11.19 17.21
N GLN A 70 -25.74 11.51 18.37
CA GLN A 70 -24.87 12.64 18.64
C GLN A 70 -23.39 12.22 18.56
N GLY A 71 -22.57 13.09 18.00
CA GLY A 71 -21.13 12.86 17.80
C GLY A 71 -20.61 13.47 16.50
N PRO A 72 -19.37 13.16 16.09
CA PRO A 72 -18.45 12.23 16.77
C PRO A 72 -17.97 12.77 18.12
N LEU A 73 -17.89 11.89 19.11
CA LEU A 73 -17.43 12.20 20.46
C LEU A 73 -15.93 12.56 20.47
N LYS A 74 -15.56 13.53 21.32
CA LYS A 74 -14.23 14.12 21.39
C LYS A 74 -13.47 13.73 22.65
N ARG A 75 -14.16 13.48 23.78
CA ARG A 75 -13.52 13.10 25.06
C ARG A 75 -13.46 11.58 25.18
N VAL A 76 -12.78 10.96 24.23
CA VAL A 76 -12.63 9.51 24.10
C VAL A 76 -11.16 9.10 24.16
N SER A 77 -10.87 7.90 24.66
CA SER A 77 -9.53 7.31 24.71
C SER A 77 -9.54 5.82 24.36
N GLY A 78 -8.36 5.26 24.07
CA GLY A 78 -8.21 3.87 23.64
C GLY A 78 -8.27 3.72 22.13
N HIS A 79 -8.96 2.70 21.64
CA HIS A 79 -9.05 2.37 20.23
C HIS A 79 -10.07 3.28 19.52
N ILE A 80 -9.67 4.51 19.22
CA ILE A 80 -10.52 5.46 18.52
C ILE A 80 -9.65 6.44 17.72
N GLY A 81 -10.17 6.94 16.60
CA GLY A 81 -9.43 7.81 15.69
C GLY A 81 -8.74 7.03 14.57
N LYS A 82 -7.57 7.51 14.14
CA LYS A 82 -6.94 7.05 12.90
C LYS A 82 -6.10 5.79 13.07
N ARG A 83 -6.08 4.95 12.03
CA ARG A 83 -5.18 3.79 11.89
C ARG A 83 -5.26 2.78 13.04
N VAL A 84 -6.47 2.54 13.54
CA VAL A 84 -6.76 1.46 14.48
C VAL A 84 -6.66 0.13 13.75
N LEU A 85 -5.99 -0.87 14.31
CA LEU A 85 -5.89 -2.21 13.72
C LEU A 85 -7.12 -3.06 14.07
N ALA A 86 -7.32 -4.14 13.32
CA ALA A 86 -8.32 -5.16 13.63
C ALA A 86 -8.05 -5.89 14.96
N GLY A 87 -9.03 -6.66 15.42
CA GLY A 87 -9.02 -7.47 16.63
C GLY A 87 -10.05 -7.00 17.65
N ASP A 88 -9.93 -7.50 18.86
CA ASP A 88 -10.71 -6.99 19.99
C ASP A 88 -10.18 -5.62 20.40
N LYS A 89 -11.12 -4.70 20.56
CA LYS A 89 -10.86 -3.28 20.75
C LYS A 89 -11.75 -2.76 21.86
N ARG A 90 -11.37 -1.60 22.37
CA ARG A 90 -12.05 -0.95 23.48
C ARG A 90 -11.85 0.55 23.37
N VAL A 91 -12.95 1.28 23.45
CA VAL A 91 -12.97 2.74 23.58
C VAL A 91 -13.55 3.12 24.92
N ILE A 92 -12.97 4.15 25.53
CA ILE A 92 -13.42 4.72 26.80
C ILE A 92 -13.93 6.12 26.51
N TRP A 93 -15.19 6.38 26.81
CA TRP A 93 -15.78 7.70 26.72
C TRP A 93 -15.86 8.34 28.10
N HIS A 94 -15.25 9.52 28.26
CA HIS A 94 -15.26 10.32 29.48
C HIS A 94 -16.44 11.30 29.41
N TYR A 95 -17.66 10.78 29.57
CA TYR A 95 -18.89 11.53 29.33
C TYR A 95 -19.02 12.75 30.25
N GLU A 96 -18.53 12.70 31.49
CA GLU A 96 -18.64 13.82 32.45
C GLU A 96 -18.01 15.11 31.90
N LYS A 97 -16.96 14.98 31.06
CA LYS A 97 -16.24 16.11 30.47
C LYS A 97 -16.85 16.63 29.16
N GLU A 98 -17.85 15.95 28.61
CA GLU A 98 -18.40 16.24 27.27
C GLU A 98 -19.92 16.39 27.26
N ALA A 99 -20.62 15.59 28.06
CA ALA A 99 -22.06 15.60 28.25
C ALA A 99 -22.37 15.49 29.75
N PRO A 100 -22.27 16.59 30.52
CA PRO A 100 -22.54 16.59 31.96
C PRO A 100 -23.98 16.15 32.31
N ASP A 101 -24.92 16.44 31.42
CA ASP A 101 -26.34 16.08 31.58
C ASP A 101 -26.64 14.62 31.18
N PHE A 102 -25.60 13.82 30.94
CA PHE A 102 -25.76 12.41 30.56
C PHE A 102 -26.29 11.59 31.74
N ASP A 103 -27.56 11.17 31.65
CA ASP A 103 -28.27 10.43 32.71
C ASP A 103 -28.16 8.89 32.59
N GLY A 104 -27.56 8.41 31.50
CA GLY A 104 -27.37 6.99 31.22
C GLY A 104 -28.64 6.20 30.88
N LYS A 105 -29.77 6.85 30.62
CA LYS A 105 -31.03 6.18 30.27
C LYS A 105 -31.20 6.10 28.76
N ASN A 106 -31.80 5.02 28.27
CA ASN A 106 -32.08 4.77 26.84
C ASN A 106 -30.89 5.01 25.90
N ILE A 107 -29.67 4.75 26.40
CA ILE A 107 -28.47 4.98 25.62
C ILE A 107 -28.23 3.85 24.61
N GLN A 108 -27.86 4.24 23.39
CA GLN A 108 -27.24 3.35 22.41
C GLN A 108 -25.94 3.97 21.89
N PHE A 109 -25.04 3.13 21.42
CA PHE A 109 -23.77 3.55 20.85
C PHE A 109 -23.63 3.07 19.41
N LYS A 110 -22.90 3.86 18.61
CA LYS A 110 -22.56 3.52 17.24
C LYS A 110 -21.12 3.89 16.98
N ILE A 111 -20.34 2.91 16.54
CA ILE A 111 -19.00 3.15 16.02
C ILE A 111 -19.10 3.17 14.50
N LYS A 112 -18.59 4.23 13.87
CA LYS A 112 -18.36 4.27 12.43
C LYS A 112 -16.90 3.97 12.19
N ALA A 113 -16.60 3.00 11.34
CA ALA A 113 -15.23 2.69 10.93
C ALA A 113 -15.11 2.80 9.41
N ARG A 114 -14.22 3.67 8.94
CA ARG A 114 -13.76 3.66 7.54
C ARG A 114 -12.47 2.87 7.49
N TYR A 115 -12.31 1.97 6.53
CA TYR A 115 -11.12 1.12 6.47
C TYR A 115 -10.32 1.33 5.18
N GLU A 116 -9.02 1.08 5.27
CA GLU A 116 -8.12 0.98 4.13
C GLU A 116 -7.07 -0.13 4.33
N PRO A 117 -6.53 -0.71 3.24
CA PRO A 117 -5.49 -1.72 3.35
C PRO A 117 -4.25 -1.20 4.10
N SER A 118 -3.85 -1.91 5.15
CA SER A 118 -2.74 -1.48 6.00
C SER A 118 -1.38 -1.64 5.32
N VAL A 119 -0.45 -0.75 5.66
CA VAL A 119 0.99 -0.89 5.35
C VAL A 119 1.58 -2.24 5.80
N LEU A 120 0.94 -2.92 6.76
CA LEU A 120 1.36 -4.25 7.23
C LEU A 120 1.39 -5.30 6.11
N ASN A 121 0.53 -5.23 5.10
CA ASN A 121 0.55 -6.19 3.99
C ASN A 121 1.60 -5.86 2.91
N LEU A 122 2.20 -4.67 2.94
CA LEU A 122 3.21 -4.26 1.97
C LEU A 122 4.57 -4.86 2.33
N ARG A 123 5.46 -5.02 1.35
CA ARG A 123 6.85 -5.41 1.58
C ARG A 123 7.69 -4.20 1.98
N ASN A 124 8.82 -4.51 2.61
CA ASN A 124 9.84 -3.52 2.97
C ASN A 124 10.89 -3.43 1.83
N GLU A 125 12.13 -3.07 2.13
CA GLU A 125 13.23 -2.89 1.19
C GLU A 125 13.51 -4.09 0.28
N GLY A 126 13.26 -5.33 0.74
CA GLY A 126 13.47 -6.54 -0.05
C GLY A 126 12.60 -6.65 -1.31
N ALA A 127 11.60 -5.77 -1.47
CA ALA A 127 10.86 -5.65 -2.73
C ALA A 127 11.72 -5.15 -3.90
N ALA A 128 12.84 -4.46 -3.63
CA ALA A 128 13.75 -3.95 -4.65
C ALA A 128 14.38 -5.06 -5.49
N LEU A 129 14.51 -6.28 -4.93
CA LEU A 129 15.00 -7.46 -5.66
C LEU A 129 14.09 -7.80 -6.85
N TYR A 130 12.78 -7.57 -6.75
CA TYR A 130 11.88 -7.76 -7.88
C TYR A 130 12.16 -6.76 -9.00
N SER A 131 12.41 -5.49 -8.64
CA SER A 131 12.78 -4.45 -9.58
C SER A 131 14.18 -4.64 -10.18
N LEU A 132 15.07 -5.35 -9.47
CA LEU A 132 16.39 -5.70 -9.97
C LEU A 132 16.29 -6.69 -11.13
N VAL A 133 15.41 -7.69 -11.02
CA VAL A 133 15.18 -8.68 -12.08
C VAL A 133 14.32 -8.11 -13.20
N VAL A 134 13.23 -7.44 -12.85
CA VAL A 134 12.27 -6.86 -13.81
C VAL A 134 11.95 -5.43 -13.40
N PRO A 135 12.39 -4.41 -14.15
CA PRO A 135 12.17 -3.01 -13.79
C PRO A 135 10.67 -2.73 -13.70
N GLY A 136 10.24 -2.13 -12.60
CA GLY A 136 8.84 -1.84 -12.28
C GLY A 136 8.19 -2.85 -11.31
N LEU A 137 8.63 -4.11 -11.29
CA LEU A 137 7.92 -5.22 -10.63
C LEU A 137 7.88 -5.11 -9.09
N GLY A 138 8.85 -4.43 -8.49
CA GLY A 138 8.88 -4.19 -7.04
C GLY A 138 7.84 -3.17 -6.57
N ASN A 139 7.40 -2.25 -7.43
CA ASN A 139 6.48 -1.18 -7.03
C ASN A 139 5.13 -1.67 -6.43
N PRO A 140 4.39 -2.60 -7.05
CA PRO A 140 3.13 -3.10 -6.47
C PRO A 140 3.32 -3.83 -5.14
N LYS A 141 4.55 -4.18 -4.76
CA LYS A 141 4.84 -4.81 -3.46
C LYS A 141 5.03 -3.78 -2.35
N VAL A 142 5.37 -2.53 -2.66
CA VAL A 142 5.66 -1.47 -1.68
C VAL A 142 4.59 -0.38 -1.61
N ARG A 143 3.55 -0.46 -2.45
CA ARG A 143 2.49 0.56 -2.50
C ARG A 143 1.18 -0.01 -3.02
N TYR A 144 0.09 0.43 -2.41
CA TYR A 144 -1.25 0.30 -2.98
C TYR A 144 -1.51 1.36 -4.06
N TYR A 145 -2.04 0.92 -5.19
CA TYR A 145 -2.44 1.82 -6.26
C TYR A 145 -3.93 2.08 -6.21
N LYS A 146 -4.31 3.36 -6.18
CA LYS A 146 -5.70 3.79 -6.31
C LYS A 146 -5.96 4.12 -7.78
N GLY A 147 -6.80 3.31 -8.43
CA GLY A 147 -7.23 3.51 -9.81
C GLY A 147 -6.46 2.70 -10.87
N TRP A 148 -7.16 2.39 -11.97
CA TRP A 148 -6.68 1.52 -13.06
C TRP A 148 -5.37 1.99 -13.68
N LYS A 149 -5.26 3.28 -14.02
CA LYS A 149 -4.07 3.86 -14.65
C LYS A 149 -2.78 3.62 -13.85
N TRP A 150 -2.88 3.61 -12.51
CA TRP A 150 -1.73 3.43 -11.64
C TRP A 150 -1.35 1.96 -11.41
N LYS A 151 -2.33 1.05 -11.53
CA LYS A 151 -2.13 -0.41 -11.38
C LYS A 151 -1.14 -0.98 -12.40
N TYR A 152 -1.13 -0.47 -13.63
CA TYR A 152 -0.31 -0.97 -14.74
C TYR A 152 0.99 -0.18 -14.97
N ARG A 153 1.33 0.79 -14.11
CA ARG A 153 2.55 1.59 -14.28
C ARG A 153 3.84 0.77 -14.27
N TRP A 154 3.83 -0.34 -13.53
CA TRP A 154 4.98 -1.24 -13.53
C TRP A 154 5.21 -1.83 -14.93
N VAL A 155 4.15 -2.21 -15.65
CA VAL A 155 4.25 -2.74 -17.03
C VAL A 155 4.85 -1.69 -17.98
N VAL A 156 4.40 -0.44 -17.88
CA VAL A 156 4.96 0.65 -18.70
C VAL A 156 6.45 0.85 -18.42
N THR A 157 6.85 0.79 -17.15
CA THR A 157 8.27 0.90 -16.75
C THR A 157 9.09 -0.26 -17.34
N THR A 158 8.56 -1.48 -17.27
CA THR A 158 9.18 -2.67 -17.84
C THR A 158 9.36 -2.54 -19.36
N LEU A 159 8.29 -2.17 -20.07
CA LEU A 159 8.31 -2.03 -21.53
C LEU A 159 9.27 -0.94 -21.98
N LEU A 160 9.32 0.21 -21.29
CA LEU A 160 10.25 1.28 -21.62
C LEU A 160 11.70 0.86 -21.39
N ALA A 161 12.01 0.23 -20.25
CA ALA A 161 13.37 -0.20 -19.94
C ALA A 161 13.89 -1.26 -20.92
N TYR A 162 13.11 -2.32 -21.17
CA TYR A 162 13.52 -3.37 -22.11
C TYR A 162 13.46 -2.91 -23.56
N GLY A 163 12.48 -2.08 -23.95
CA GLY A 163 12.38 -1.55 -25.30
C GLY A 163 13.60 -0.67 -25.64
N THR A 164 14.00 0.21 -24.72
CA THR A 164 15.20 1.05 -24.89
C THR A 164 16.50 0.24 -24.86
N ALA A 165 16.61 -0.78 -24.00
CA ALA A 165 17.75 -1.70 -24.00
C ALA A 165 17.86 -2.48 -25.32
N GLY A 166 16.74 -3.03 -25.81
CA GLY A 166 16.70 -3.76 -27.08
C GLY A 166 17.05 -2.87 -28.26
N ALA A 167 16.53 -1.65 -28.29
CA ALA A 167 16.89 -0.65 -29.31
C ALA A 167 18.38 -0.27 -29.25
N ALA A 168 18.96 -0.15 -28.06
CA ALA A 168 20.39 0.09 -27.89
C ALA A 168 21.24 -1.04 -28.46
N ILE A 169 20.89 -2.30 -28.17
CA ILE A 169 21.59 -3.49 -28.68
C ILE A 169 21.48 -3.56 -30.21
N TRP A 170 20.28 -3.35 -30.75
CA TRP A 170 20.06 -3.33 -32.20
C TRP A 170 20.90 -2.23 -32.86
N GLN A 171 20.87 -1.02 -32.32
CA GLN A 171 21.63 0.10 -32.85
C GLN A 171 23.15 -0.14 -32.78
N TYR A 172 23.63 -0.73 -31.69
CA TYR A 172 25.04 -1.12 -31.56
C TYR A 172 25.45 -2.11 -32.64
N ASN A 173 24.64 -3.14 -32.89
CA ASN A 173 24.93 -4.11 -33.96
C ASN A 173 24.93 -3.46 -35.34
N THR A 174 24.03 -2.50 -35.61
CA THR A 174 24.06 -1.75 -36.88
C THR A 174 25.28 -0.84 -37.01
N ALA A 175 25.76 -0.27 -35.90
CA ALA A 175 26.99 0.53 -35.88
C ALA A 175 28.20 -0.34 -36.22
N GLN A 176 28.27 -1.55 -35.66
CA GLN A 176 29.31 -2.52 -35.97
C GLN A 176 29.28 -2.96 -37.44
N ALA A 177 28.09 -3.19 -38.00
CA ALA A 177 27.95 -3.50 -39.42
C ALA A 177 28.45 -2.34 -40.31
N SER A 178 28.02 -1.11 -40.04
CA SER A 178 28.48 0.08 -40.79
C SER A 178 29.99 0.31 -40.65
N TYR A 179 30.56 -0.02 -39.49
CA TYR A 179 32.01 0.06 -39.25
C TYR A 179 32.77 -1.02 -40.04
N ASN A 180 32.25 -2.24 -40.10
CA ASN A 180 32.84 -3.30 -40.93
C ASN A 180 32.78 -2.95 -42.42
N ASP A 181 31.68 -2.36 -42.89
CA ASP A 181 31.56 -1.86 -44.26
C ASP A 181 32.59 -0.76 -44.54
N TYR A 182 32.85 0.13 -43.57
CA TYR A 182 33.90 1.15 -43.65
C TYR A 182 35.29 0.52 -43.87
N LEU A 183 35.61 -0.57 -43.14
CA LEU A 183 36.90 -1.27 -43.28
C LEU A 183 37.09 -1.92 -44.66
N GLN A 184 36.01 -2.14 -45.40
CA GLN A 184 36.00 -2.78 -46.71
C GLN A 184 35.85 -1.78 -47.87
N ALA A 185 35.71 -0.48 -47.59
CA ALA A 185 35.45 0.52 -48.62
C ALA A 185 36.71 0.87 -49.43
N ASP A 186 36.63 0.75 -50.76
CA ASP A 186 37.73 1.07 -51.68
C ASP A 186 37.85 2.58 -51.95
N LEU A 187 36.74 3.33 -51.83
CA LEU A 187 36.66 4.75 -52.15
C LEU A 187 36.74 5.61 -50.87
N PRO A 188 37.59 6.66 -50.83
CA PRO A 188 37.74 7.52 -49.66
C PRO A 188 36.43 8.18 -49.19
N ASP A 189 35.63 8.71 -50.13
CA ASP A 189 34.37 9.39 -49.79
C ASP A 189 33.34 8.43 -49.17
N GLN A 190 33.31 7.19 -49.67
CA GLN A 190 32.45 6.13 -49.14
C GLN A 190 32.90 5.71 -47.74
N ALA A 191 34.21 5.58 -47.53
CA ALA A 191 34.79 5.26 -46.23
C ALA A 191 34.42 6.31 -45.18
N ILE A 192 34.56 7.61 -45.50
CA ILE A 192 34.22 8.72 -44.59
C ILE A 192 32.73 8.67 -44.20
N SER A 193 31.83 8.51 -45.17
CA SER A 193 30.39 8.44 -44.91
C SER A 193 29.99 7.25 -44.02
N LEU A 194 30.57 6.07 -44.27
CA LEU A 194 30.32 4.86 -43.47
C LEU A 194 30.86 5.00 -42.05
N TYR A 195 32.03 5.62 -41.90
CA TYR A 195 32.62 5.91 -40.59
C TYR A 195 31.75 6.87 -39.77
N ASP A 196 31.30 7.98 -40.37
CA ASP A 196 30.42 8.95 -39.72
C ASP A 196 29.08 8.32 -39.31
N LYS A 197 28.51 7.50 -40.19
CA LYS A 197 27.30 6.73 -39.90
C LYS A 197 27.52 5.78 -38.72
N ALA A 198 28.60 5.00 -38.72
CA ALA A 198 28.92 4.10 -37.63
C ALA A 198 29.05 4.85 -36.29
N ASN A 199 29.71 6.01 -36.28
CA ASN A 199 29.86 6.84 -35.10
C ASN A 199 28.53 7.42 -34.59
N GLN A 200 27.67 7.92 -35.48
CA GLN A 200 26.34 8.43 -35.11
C GLN A 200 25.47 7.32 -34.51
N GLN A 201 25.50 6.13 -35.11
CA GLN A 201 24.77 4.96 -34.63
C GLN A 201 25.29 4.50 -33.27
N LEU A 202 26.61 4.47 -33.06
CA LEU A 202 27.22 4.11 -31.78
C LEU A 202 26.82 5.12 -30.69
N LEU A 203 26.86 6.42 -30.98
CA LEU A 203 26.42 7.46 -30.05
C LEU A 203 24.95 7.27 -29.63
N LEU A 204 24.08 6.97 -30.59
CA LEU A 204 22.67 6.71 -30.32
C LEU A 204 22.47 5.44 -29.49
N ALA A 205 23.22 4.37 -29.79
CA ALA A 205 23.21 3.13 -29.01
C ALA A 205 23.62 3.37 -27.55
N SER A 206 24.71 4.11 -27.32
CA SER A 206 25.17 4.47 -25.98
C SER A 206 24.16 5.35 -25.24
N GLY A 207 23.55 6.32 -25.93
CA GLY A 207 22.49 7.16 -25.36
C GLY A 207 21.28 6.34 -24.90
N LEU A 208 20.80 5.42 -25.74
CA LEU A 208 19.69 4.52 -25.40
C LEU A 208 20.04 3.58 -24.24
N ALA A 209 21.25 3.03 -24.22
CA ALA A 209 21.73 2.18 -23.13
C ALA A 209 21.75 2.94 -21.80
N ALA A 210 22.25 4.19 -21.79
CA ALA A 210 22.26 5.04 -20.61
C ALA A 210 20.84 5.36 -20.11
N VAL A 211 19.90 5.66 -21.01
CA VAL A 211 18.49 5.88 -20.66
C VAL A 211 17.87 4.63 -20.04
N SER A 212 18.09 3.46 -20.64
CA SER A 212 17.58 2.20 -20.09
C SER A 212 18.12 1.93 -18.68
N ALA A 213 19.44 2.08 -18.49
CA ALA A 213 20.09 1.93 -17.19
C ALA A 213 19.54 2.92 -16.15
N ALA A 214 19.28 4.17 -16.54
CA ALA A 214 18.71 5.17 -15.65
C ALA A 214 17.27 4.83 -15.23
N ILE A 215 16.42 4.35 -16.16
CA ILE A 215 15.06 3.90 -15.85
C ILE A 215 15.11 2.72 -14.88
N TRP A 216 15.95 1.73 -15.17
CA TRP A 216 16.05 0.51 -14.37
C TRP A 216 16.61 0.79 -12.97
N GLY A 217 17.77 1.44 -12.88
CA GLY A 217 18.40 1.81 -11.61
C GLY A 217 17.52 2.75 -10.78
N GLY A 218 16.88 3.73 -11.43
CA GLY A 218 15.95 4.64 -10.78
C GLY A 218 14.73 3.93 -10.18
N ASP A 219 14.21 2.89 -10.83
CA ASP A 219 13.13 2.08 -10.29
C ASP A 219 13.56 1.27 -9.05
N VAL A 220 14.72 0.60 -9.12
CA VAL A 220 15.28 -0.17 -7.99
C VAL A 220 15.46 0.73 -6.76
N VAL A 221 16.10 1.89 -6.95
CA VAL A 221 16.35 2.86 -5.89
C VAL A 221 15.03 3.37 -5.28
N ARG A 222 14.04 3.70 -6.12
CA ARG A 222 12.73 4.15 -5.66
C ARG A 222 12.01 3.10 -4.81
N VAL A 223 12.00 1.85 -5.27
CA VAL A 223 11.35 0.74 -4.55
C VAL A 223 12.06 0.46 -3.23
N PHE A 224 13.40 0.48 -3.22
CA PHE A 224 14.20 0.31 -2.01
C PHE A 224 13.85 1.36 -0.94
N PHE A 225 13.90 2.65 -1.29
CA PHE A 225 13.57 3.71 -0.34
C PHE A 225 12.12 3.65 0.12
N ARG A 226 11.16 3.35 -0.78
CA ARG A 226 9.76 3.16 -0.37
C ARG A 226 9.61 2.00 0.61
N GLY A 227 10.34 0.92 0.41
CA GLY A 227 10.41 -0.20 1.34
C GLY A 227 10.92 0.19 2.73
N LEU A 228 11.94 1.05 2.81
CA LEU A 228 12.43 1.60 4.08
C LEU A 228 11.37 2.46 4.78
N TYR A 229 10.62 3.28 4.04
CA TYR A 229 9.49 4.04 4.60
C TYR A 229 8.41 3.11 5.14
N ASN A 230 8.04 2.05 4.42
CA ASN A 230 7.06 1.07 4.90
C ASN A 230 7.54 0.39 6.19
N ARG A 231 8.83 0.05 6.31
CA ARG A 231 9.39 -0.53 7.54
C ARG A 231 9.20 0.39 8.75
N LYS A 232 9.52 1.68 8.58
CA LYS A 232 9.31 2.70 9.62
C LYS A 232 7.84 2.86 9.96
N ASP A 233 6.97 2.93 8.95
CA ASP A 233 5.54 3.15 9.12
C ASP A 233 4.84 1.97 9.80
N LYS A 234 5.21 0.73 9.48
CA LYS A 234 4.74 -0.47 10.19
C LYS A 234 5.08 -0.42 11.67
N HIS A 235 6.31 -0.04 11.99
CA HIS A 235 6.75 0.06 13.38
C HIS A 235 6.00 1.18 14.12
N HIS A 236 5.78 2.33 13.47
CA HIS A 236 4.97 3.41 14.03
C HIS A 236 3.50 2.98 14.26
N LEU A 237 2.91 2.28 13.29
CA LEU A 237 1.53 1.77 13.39
C LEU A 237 1.36 0.78 14.54
N LYS A 238 2.32 -0.13 14.73
CA LYS A 238 2.32 -1.06 15.87
C LYS A 238 2.41 -0.31 17.20
N LYS A 239 3.38 0.60 17.34
CA LYS A 239 3.54 1.42 18.55
C LYS A 239 2.30 2.27 18.85
N LEU A 240 1.65 2.79 17.81
CA LEU A 240 0.40 3.56 17.96
C LEU A 240 -0.70 2.68 18.56
N ASN A 241 -0.87 1.45 18.07
CA ASN A 241 -1.89 0.53 18.57
C ASN A 241 -1.54 -0.01 19.96
N GLU A 242 -0.26 -0.30 20.25
CA GLU A 242 0.21 -0.63 21.61
C GLU A 242 -0.12 0.49 22.61
N LYS A 243 0.03 1.77 22.20
CA LYS A 243 -0.37 2.91 23.03
C LYS A 243 -1.89 2.94 23.25
N MET A 244 -2.68 2.64 22.23
CA MET A 244 -4.14 2.55 22.34
C MET A 244 -4.58 1.40 23.27
N ASP A 245 -3.88 0.26 23.25
CA ASP A 245 -4.10 -0.86 24.18
C ASP A 245 -3.90 -0.40 25.62
N ILE A 246 -2.77 0.29 25.90
CA ILE A 246 -2.46 0.83 27.22
C ILE A 246 -3.51 1.87 27.66
N GLU A 247 -3.88 2.80 26.78
CA GLU A 247 -4.92 3.81 27.06
C GLU A 247 -6.31 3.19 27.30
N ALA A 248 -6.57 2.02 26.70
CA ALA A 248 -7.79 1.25 26.90
C ALA A 248 -7.74 0.35 28.15
N GLY A 249 -6.61 0.29 28.86
CA GLY A 249 -6.42 -0.64 29.99
C GLY A 249 -6.42 -2.10 29.55
N ILE A 250 -6.01 -2.39 28.31
CA ILE A 250 -5.69 -3.72 27.83
C ILE A 250 -4.20 -3.90 28.14
N VAL A 251 -3.87 -4.74 29.12
CA VAL A 251 -2.47 -5.04 29.43
C VAL A 251 -1.88 -5.74 28.20
N PRO A 252 -0.84 -5.19 27.56
CA PRO A 252 -0.18 -5.90 26.48
C PRO A 252 0.32 -7.21 27.06
N GLN A 253 -0.16 -8.35 26.55
CA GLN A 253 0.59 -9.57 26.75
C GLN A 253 1.97 -9.28 26.16
N ALA A 254 2.99 -9.22 27.01
CA ALA A 254 4.35 -8.93 26.60
C ALA A 254 4.59 -9.75 25.34
N THR A 255 4.81 -9.06 24.22
CA THR A 255 5.07 -9.74 22.96
C THR A 255 6.31 -10.54 23.24
N SER A 256 6.13 -11.84 23.43
CA SER A 256 7.18 -12.82 23.39
C SER A 256 7.82 -12.59 22.04
N GLN A 257 8.89 -11.80 22.03
CA GLN A 257 9.93 -12.00 21.06
C GLN A 257 10.31 -13.45 21.32
N GLN A 258 9.76 -14.36 20.51
CA GLN A 258 10.44 -15.59 20.18
C GLN A 258 11.78 -15.14 19.59
N GLN A 259 12.73 -14.82 20.47
CA GLN A 259 14.12 -15.05 20.20
C GLN A 259 14.15 -16.51 19.79
N LEU A 260 14.25 -16.75 18.48
CA LEU A 260 14.80 -17.98 17.97
C LEU A 260 16.22 -18.05 18.55
N VAL A 261 16.33 -18.56 19.78
CA VAL A 261 17.55 -19.21 20.22
C VAL A 261 17.63 -20.44 19.31
N PRO A 262 18.62 -20.55 18.42
CA PRO A 262 18.77 -21.75 17.61
C PRO A 262 19.10 -22.90 18.56
N SER A 263 18.09 -23.69 18.94
CA SER A 263 18.33 -24.96 19.61
C SER A 263 18.70 -25.96 18.52
N LEU A 264 19.98 -26.34 18.52
CA LEU A 264 20.52 -27.40 17.68
C LEU A 264 19.86 -28.72 18.11
N ARG A 265 18.81 -29.10 17.39
CA ARG A 265 18.09 -30.36 17.62
C ARG A 265 18.85 -31.49 16.92
N LEU A 266 19.81 -32.11 17.62
CA LEU A 266 20.41 -33.37 17.19
C LEU A 266 19.39 -34.49 17.42
N THR A 267 18.73 -34.92 16.36
CA THR A 267 17.93 -36.16 16.37
C THR A 267 18.84 -37.33 16.04
N PHE A 268 19.17 -38.14 17.06
CA PHE A 268 19.70 -39.48 16.84
C PHE A 268 18.54 -40.43 16.57
N ARG A 269 18.54 -41.08 15.41
CA ARG A 269 17.70 -42.25 15.15
C ARG A 269 18.50 -43.48 15.58
N PHE A 270 17.97 -44.23 16.53
CA PHE A 270 18.36 -45.61 16.78
C PHE A 270 17.53 -46.52 15.87
#